data_AF-A0A672TPJ8-F1
#
_entry.id   AF-A0A672TPJ8-F1
#
_cell.length_a   1.000
_cell.length_b   1.000
_cell.length_c   1.000
_cell.angle_alpha   90.00
_cell.angle_beta   90.00
_cell.angle_gamma   90.00
#
_symmetry.space_group_name_H-M   'P 1'
#
loop_
_entity.id
_entity.type
_entity.pdbx_description
1 polymer ?
#
loop_
_entity_poly.entity_id
_entity_poly.type
_entity_poly.pdbx_seq_one_letter_code
_entity_poly.pdbx_strand_id
1 'polypeptide(L)'
;GKDEEKKVEKKDFDLDAAHSFCQWQCCLQMGLYLNQLLGTPLPEPDLSRLYTGTLVHGLFQELKSTPSVENLFSSSSKMTQLYQDLLNTVESTLSPGFFQKIKVSKTKSESCKKKKASSKEKKAISLPPNLGS
;
A
#
# COMPACT_ATOMS: atom_id res chain seq x y z
N GLY A 1 40.52 -28.48 -2.84
CA GLY A 1 39.12 -28.33 -3.24
C GLY A 1 38.25 -28.98 -2.20
N LYS A 2 37.46 -28.18 -1.51
CA LYS A 2 36.25 -28.59 -0.79
C LYS A 2 35.49 -27.31 -0.50
N ASP A 3 34.62 -27.00 -1.46
CA ASP A 3 33.71 -25.87 -1.42
C ASP A 3 32.72 -26.08 -0.27
N GLU A 4 32.84 -25.25 0.76
CA GLU A 4 31.83 -25.13 1.80
C GLU A 4 30.68 -24.29 1.22
N GLU A 5 29.68 -24.99 0.67
CA GLU A 5 28.39 -24.43 0.29
C GLU A 5 27.76 -23.75 1.52
N LYS A 6 27.89 -22.42 1.58
CA LYS A 6 27.03 -21.57 2.41
C LYS A 6 25.60 -21.78 1.95
N LYS A 7 24.86 -22.63 2.68
CA LYS A 7 23.40 -22.70 2.64
C LYS A 7 22.85 -21.32 2.97
N VAL A 8 22.60 -20.53 1.93
CA VAL A 8 21.91 -19.24 2.04
C VAL A 8 20.49 -19.57 2.49
N GLU A 9 20.24 -19.35 3.78
CA GLU A 9 18.90 -19.27 4.34
C GLU A 9 18.10 -18.28 3.50
N LYS A 10 17.13 -18.79 2.73
CA LYS A 10 16.11 -17.94 2.10
C LYS A 10 15.30 -17.33 3.24
N LYS A 11 15.72 -16.15 3.71
CA LYS A 11 14.86 -15.28 4.49
C LYS A 11 13.60 -15.04 3.67
N ASP A 12 12.47 -15.44 4.23
CA ASP A 12 11.17 -15.13 3.65
C ASP A 12 11.10 -13.61 3.48
N PHE A 13 11.01 -13.17 2.23
CA PHE A 13 11.01 -11.76 1.91
C PHE A 13 9.63 -11.21 2.31
N ASP A 14 9.60 -10.24 3.22
CA ASP A 14 8.35 -9.62 3.67
C ASP A 14 7.71 -8.83 2.51
N LEU A 15 6.93 -9.55 1.71
CA LEU A 15 6.29 -9.05 0.50
C LEU A 15 5.25 -7.96 0.83
N ASP A 16 4.60 -8.07 1.99
CA ASP A 16 3.64 -7.07 2.47
C ASP A 16 4.35 -5.76 2.82
N ALA A 17 5.51 -5.84 3.50
CA ALA A 17 6.34 -4.68 3.77
C ALA A 17 6.87 -4.04 2.48
N ALA A 18 7.33 -4.85 1.53
CA ALA A 18 7.81 -4.36 0.23
C ALA A 18 6.69 -3.69 -0.59
N HIS A 19 5.50 -4.27 -0.60
CA HIS A 19 4.34 -3.69 -1.27
C HIS A 19 3.91 -2.36 -0.62
N SER A 20 3.84 -2.33 0.72
CA SER A 20 3.54 -1.12 1.49
C SER A 20 4.58 -0.02 1.24
N PHE A 21 5.85 -0.40 1.14
CA PHE A 21 6.94 0.50 0.81
C PHE A 21 6.78 1.11 -0.58
N CYS A 22 6.53 0.29 -1.61
CA CYS A 22 6.26 0.78 -2.96
C CYS A 22 5.09 1.77 -2.99
N GLN A 23 3.99 1.48 -2.28
CA GLN A 23 2.86 2.40 -2.18
C GLN A 23 3.25 3.72 -1.53
N TRP A 24 3.97 3.67 -0.40
CA TRP A 24 4.44 4.86 0.29
C TRP A 24 5.37 5.70 -0.58
N GLN A 25 6.30 5.08 -1.31
CA GLN A 25 7.20 5.78 -2.24
C GLN A 25 6.41 6.49 -3.36
N CYS A 26 5.43 5.81 -3.97
CA CYS A 26 4.57 6.42 -4.98
C CYS A 26 3.81 7.64 -4.41
N CYS A 27 3.22 7.51 -3.23
CA CYS A 27 2.50 8.61 -2.57
C CYS A 27 3.42 9.79 -2.25
N LEU A 28 4.59 9.51 -1.68
CA LEU A 28 5.57 10.54 -1.35
C LEU A 28 6.04 11.28 -2.62
N GLN A 29 6.36 10.54 -3.68
CA GLN A 29 6.82 11.12 -4.94
C GLN A 29 5.77 12.07 -5.54
N MET A 30 4.49 11.70 -5.49
CA MET A 30 3.42 12.60 -5.92
C MET A 30 3.29 13.84 -5.03
N GLY A 31 3.48 13.69 -3.71
CA GLY A 31 3.52 14.82 -2.78
C GLY A 31 4.66 15.79 -3.06
N LEU A 32 5.83 15.28 -3.47
CA LEU A 32 6.98 16.11 -3.86
C LEU A 32 6.71 16.89 -5.14
N TYR A 33 6.13 16.25 -6.16
CA TYR A 33 5.73 16.96 -7.38
C TYR A 33 4.68 18.03 -7.10
N LEU A 34 3.73 17.76 -6.20
CA LEU A 34 2.78 18.76 -5.76
C LEU A 34 3.47 19.94 -5.05
N ASN A 35 4.42 19.65 -4.14
CA ASN A 35 5.20 20.67 -3.47
C ASN A 35 5.97 21.55 -4.47
N GLN A 36 6.59 20.95 -5.49
CA GLN A 36 7.27 21.68 -6.55
C GLN A 36 6.31 22.53 -7.39
N LEU A 37 5.15 21.99 -7.76
CA LEU A 37 4.13 22.70 -8.53
C LEU A 37 3.61 23.94 -7.79
N LEU A 38 3.54 23.88 -6.46
CA LEU A 38 3.13 24.98 -5.59
C LEU A 38 4.25 26.00 -5.29
N GLY A 39 5.43 25.86 -5.91
CA GLY A 39 6.56 26.76 -5.69
C GLY A 39 7.36 26.44 -4.43
N THR A 40 7.42 25.16 -4.03
CA THR A 40 8.22 24.64 -2.90
C THR A 40 7.91 25.29 -1.55
N PRO A 41 6.64 25.32 -1.09
CA PRO A 41 6.30 25.85 0.23
C PRO A 41 6.89 25.04 1.39
N LEU A 42 7.21 23.76 1.18
CA LEU A 42 7.87 22.90 2.15
C LEU A 42 9.30 22.56 1.72
N PRO A 43 10.24 22.41 2.68
CA PRO A 43 11.60 21.97 2.37
C PRO A 43 11.60 20.55 1.80
N GLU A 44 12.40 20.31 0.77
CA GLU A 44 12.52 18.98 0.17
C GLU A 44 13.30 18.02 1.08
N PRO A 45 12.83 16.78 1.29
CA PRO A 45 13.53 15.77 2.06
C PRO A 45 14.70 15.16 1.28
N ASP A 46 15.70 14.68 2.00
CA ASP A 46 16.78 13.88 1.41
C ASP A 46 16.28 12.48 1.03
N LEU A 47 15.97 12.30 -0.25
CA LEU A 47 15.46 11.05 -0.82
C LEU A 47 16.44 9.89 -0.69
N SER A 48 17.76 10.13 -0.69
CA SER A 48 18.76 9.06 -0.60
C SER A 48 18.68 8.38 0.77
N ARG A 49 18.53 9.18 1.82
CA ARG A 49 18.32 8.69 3.18
C ARG A 49 16.94 8.08 3.34
N LEU A 50 15.92 8.70 2.75
CA LEU A 50 14.53 8.31 2.94
C LEU A 50 14.16 6.99 2.22
N TYR A 51 14.79 6.69 1.09
CA TYR A 51 14.61 5.43 0.35
C TYR A 51 15.58 4.32 0.76
N THR A 52 16.31 4.51 1.87
CA THR A 52 17.17 3.48 2.43
C THR A 52 16.31 2.35 3.01
N GLY A 53 16.38 1.16 2.42
CA GLY A 53 15.56 0.00 2.82
C GLY A 53 15.71 -0.37 4.30
N THR A 54 16.89 -0.22 4.89
CA THR A 54 17.12 -0.48 6.32
C THR A 54 16.34 0.47 7.23
N LEU A 55 16.30 1.77 6.87
CA LEU A 55 15.57 2.78 7.63
C LEU A 55 14.07 2.47 7.57
N VAL A 56 13.55 2.25 6.37
CA VAL A 56 12.11 2.07 6.17
C VAL A 56 11.62 0.75 6.74
N HIS A 57 12.42 -0.32 6.66
CA HIS A 57 12.10 -1.58 7.32
C HIS A 57 12.07 -1.43 8.85
N GLY A 58 13.00 -0.66 9.44
CA GLY A 58 12.98 -0.34 10.87
C GLY A 58 11.71 0.42 11.26
N LEU A 59 11.38 1.48 10.53
CA LEU A 59 10.17 2.27 10.75
C LEU A 59 8.89 1.44 10.60
N PHE A 60 8.81 0.57 9.59
CA PHE A 60 7.66 -0.31 9.39
C PHE A 60 7.45 -1.25 10.57
N GLN A 61 8.53 -1.84 11.10
CA GLN A 61 8.47 -2.73 12.26
C GLN A 61 8.05 -1.96 13.53
N GLU A 62 8.55 -0.74 13.72
CA GLU A 62 8.18 0.13 14.83
C GLU A 62 6.71 0.54 14.75
N LEU A 63 6.24 0.97 13.58
CA LEU A 63 4.83 1.29 13.30
C LEU A 63 3.92 0.08 13.55
N LYS A 64 4.32 -1.11 13.11
CA LYS A 64 3.56 -2.35 13.30
C LYS A 64 3.49 -2.78 14.77
N SER A 65 4.53 -2.47 15.56
CA SER A 65 4.60 -2.83 16.98
C SER A 65 3.94 -1.77 17.88
N THR A 66 3.70 -0.57 17.38
CA THR A 66 3.18 0.54 18.16
C THR A 66 1.65 0.49 18.20
N PRO A 67 1.01 0.51 19.39
CA PRO A 67 -0.43 0.37 19.51
C PRO A 67 -1.22 1.64 19.13
N SER A 68 -0.58 2.82 19.14
CA SER A 68 -1.19 4.10 18.78
C SER A 68 -0.16 5.08 18.22
N VAL A 69 -0.54 5.88 17.23
CA VAL A 69 0.36 6.86 16.58
C VAL A 69 0.84 7.97 17.53
N GLU A 70 0.07 8.29 18.56
CA GLU A 70 0.43 9.22 19.63
C GLU A 70 1.63 8.71 20.45
N ASN A 71 1.76 7.39 20.59
CA ASN A 71 2.90 6.78 21.28
C ASN A 71 4.18 6.90 20.46
N LEU A 72 4.08 6.91 19.12
CA LEU A 72 5.24 7.10 18.24
C LEU A 72 5.88 8.48 18.43
N PHE A 73 5.04 9.50 18.64
CA PHE A 73 5.48 10.88 18.82
C PHE A 73 5.61 11.29 20.29
N SER A 74 5.43 10.36 21.23
CA SER A 74 5.50 10.64 22.68
C SER A 74 6.82 11.29 23.12
N SER A 75 7.90 11.02 22.39
CA SER A 75 9.22 11.62 22.60
C SER A 75 9.35 13.08 22.13
N SER A 76 8.38 13.60 21.37
CA SER A 76 8.40 14.94 20.78
C SER A 76 7.03 15.61 20.81
N SER A 77 6.83 16.49 21.81
CA SER A 77 5.59 17.26 21.96
C SER A 77 5.24 18.07 20.70
N LYS A 78 6.24 18.63 20.01
CA LYS A 78 6.05 19.39 18.77
C LYS A 78 5.50 18.52 17.64
N MET A 79 5.97 17.28 17.52
CA MET A 79 5.52 16.36 16.47
C MET A 79 4.10 15.87 16.74
N THR A 80 3.77 15.60 18.00
CA THR A 80 2.40 15.26 18.41
C THR A 80 1.43 16.39 18.12
N GLN A 81 1.79 17.64 18.44
CA GLN A 81 0.95 18.81 18.14
C GLN A 81 0.71 18.96 16.63
N LEU A 82 1.78 18.90 15.83
CA LEU A 82 1.67 19.02 14.38
C LEU A 82 0.76 17.92 13.78
N TYR A 83 0.89 16.68 14.27
CA TYR A 83 0.03 15.59 13.85
C TYR A 83 -1.44 15.86 14.16
N GLN A 84 -1.75 16.32 15.38
CA GLN A 84 -3.11 16.64 15.79
C GLN A 84 -3.68 17.82 14.98
N ASP A 85 -2.89 18.87 14.74
CA ASP A 85 -3.33 20.02 13.94
C ASP A 85 -3.67 19.62 12.51
N LEU A 86 -2.82 18.80 11.89
CA LEU A 86 -3.06 18.26 10.55
C LEU A 86 -4.31 17.36 10.53
N LEU A 87 -4.43 16.46 11.51
CA LEU A 87 -5.57 15.56 11.61
C LEU A 87 -6.88 16.35 11.76
N ASN A 88 -6.93 17.30 12.69
CA ASN A 88 -8.11 18.16 12.91
C ASN A 88 -8.46 18.98 11.67
N THR A 89 -7.45 19.50 10.96
CA THR A 89 -7.66 20.23 9.69
C THR A 89 -8.25 19.33 8.61
N VAL A 90 -7.75 18.11 8.49
CA VAL A 90 -8.26 17.12 7.53
C VAL A 90 -9.68 16.66 7.92
N GLU A 91 -9.94 16.40 9.19
CA GLU A 91 -11.28 16.00 9.66
C GLU A 91 -12.32 17.11 9.49
N SER A 92 -11.94 18.38 9.68
CA SER A 92 -12.85 19.52 9.48
C SER A 92 -13.09 19.87 8.02
N THR A 93 -12.15 19.56 7.11
CA THR A 93 -12.30 19.81 5.67
C THR A 93 -13.03 18.68 4.94
N LEU A 94 -13.05 17.48 5.51
CA LEU A 94 -13.71 16.32 4.92
C LEU A 94 -15.14 16.14 5.46
N SER A 95 -16.01 15.55 4.62
CA SER A 95 -17.38 15.26 5.03
C SER A 95 -17.40 14.24 6.20
N PRO A 96 -18.32 14.35 7.17
CA PRO A 96 -18.40 13.47 8.35
C PRO A 96 -18.49 11.95 8.05
N GLY A 97 -18.73 11.55 6.79
CA GLY A 97 -18.75 10.16 6.34
C GLY A 97 -17.46 9.65 5.69
N PHE A 98 -16.45 10.49 5.44
CA PHE A 98 -15.26 10.12 4.68
C PHE A 98 -14.46 9.01 5.37
N PHE A 99 -14.19 9.16 6.67
CA PHE A 99 -13.47 8.18 7.47
C PHE A 99 -14.33 7.02 7.96
N GLN A 100 -15.66 7.15 7.88
CA GLN A 100 -16.58 6.12 8.33
C GLN A 100 -16.51 4.87 7.43
N LYS A 101 -16.13 5.02 6.16
CA LYS A 101 -15.93 3.91 5.22
C LYS A 101 -14.72 3.03 5.54
N ILE A 102 -13.71 3.57 6.22
CA ILE A 102 -12.45 2.86 6.54
C ILE A 102 -12.62 1.92 7.75
N LYS A 103 -13.55 2.21 8.66
CA LYS A 103 -13.80 1.38 9.87
C LYS A 103 -14.65 0.12 9.61
N VAL A 104 -15.24 -0.05 8.41
CA VAL A 104 -16.29 -1.06 8.16
C VAL A 104 -15.80 -2.28 7.34
N SER A 105 -14.54 -2.37 6.92
CA SER A 105 -14.06 -3.51 6.11
C SER A 105 -13.44 -4.68 6.89
N LYS A 106 -13.51 -4.71 8.22
CA LYS A 106 -13.24 -5.93 9.02
C LYS A 106 -14.53 -6.71 9.35
N THR A 107 -15.28 -7.10 8.32
CA THR A 107 -16.27 -8.18 8.41
C THR A 107 -16.21 -9.05 7.15
N LYS A 108 -15.70 -10.27 7.34
CA LYS A 108 -15.83 -11.47 6.51
C LYS A 108 -16.53 -11.30 5.15
N SER A 109 -15.78 -11.38 4.05
CA SER A 109 -16.31 -11.91 2.79
C SER A 109 -15.97 -13.40 2.70
N GLU A 110 -16.68 -14.19 3.51
CA GLU A 110 -16.80 -15.62 3.33
C GLU A 110 -17.76 -15.88 2.15
N SER A 111 -17.30 -16.64 1.15
CA SER A 111 -18.11 -17.40 0.19
C SER A 111 -18.80 -16.64 -0.97
N CYS A 112 -18.11 -16.59 -2.13
CA CYS A 112 -18.81 -16.66 -3.41
C CYS A 112 -19.26 -18.12 -3.65
N LYS A 113 -20.48 -18.45 -3.18
CA LYS A 113 -21.20 -19.66 -3.57
C LYS A 113 -21.43 -19.62 -5.09
N LYS A 114 -20.74 -20.53 -5.78
CA LYS A 114 -20.94 -20.94 -7.17
C LYS A 114 -22.42 -21.24 -7.41
N LYS A 115 -23.18 -20.29 -7.97
CA LYS A 115 -24.54 -20.53 -8.46
C LYS A 115 -24.50 -20.87 -9.95
N LYS A 116 -24.60 -22.17 -10.20
CA LYS A 116 -25.37 -22.87 -11.26
C LYS A 116 -25.86 -22.00 -12.44
N ALA A 117 -25.28 -22.20 -13.62
CA ALA A 117 -25.94 -21.99 -14.90
C ALA A 117 -26.08 -23.34 -15.60
N SER A 118 -27.31 -23.82 -15.70
CA SER A 118 -27.71 -25.02 -16.42
C SER A 118 -28.22 -24.61 -17.80
N SER A 119 -27.61 -25.20 -18.84
CA SER A 119 -28.24 -25.67 -20.08
C SER A 119 -28.77 -24.69 -21.13
N LYS A 120 -28.10 -24.68 -22.30
CA LYS A 120 -28.62 -24.75 -23.69
C LYS A 120 -27.50 -24.27 -24.63
N GLU A 121 -27.17 -24.83 -25.79
CA GLU A 121 -27.74 -25.87 -26.65
C GLU A 121 -26.65 -26.10 -27.72
N LYS A 122 -26.16 -27.34 -27.90
CA LYS A 122 -25.15 -27.63 -28.93
C LYS A 122 -25.84 -27.70 -30.28
N LYS A 123 -25.83 -26.60 -31.04
CA LYS A 123 -26.15 -26.64 -32.47
C LYS A 123 -24.85 -26.86 -33.26
N ALA A 124 -24.65 -28.10 -33.67
CA ALA A 124 -23.70 -28.46 -34.71
C ALA A 124 -24.16 -27.81 -36.02
N ILE A 125 -23.36 -26.90 -36.59
CA ILE A 125 -23.47 -26.52 -38.00
C ILE A 125 -22.06 -26.56 -38.58
N SER A 126 -21.95 -27.48 -39.53
CA SER A 126 -20.91 -27.71 -40.54
C SER A 126 -20.18 -26.46 -41.05
N LEU A 127 -18.86 -26.55 -41.11
CA LEU A 127 -18.01 -25.85 -42.08
C LEU A 127 -18.45 -26.19 -43.52
N PRO A 128 -18.46 -25.21 -44.44
CA PRO A 128 -18.00 -25.44 -45.81
C PRO A 128 -16.56 -24.90 -45.97
N PRO A 129 -15.66 -25.64 -46.63
CA PRO A 129 -14.42 -25.08 -47.15
C PRO A 129 -14.68 -24.39 -48.50
N ASN A 130 -13.67 -23.64 -48.95
CA ASN A 130 -13.47 -23.01 -50.27
C ASN A 130 -13.90 -21.54 -50.42
N LEU A 131 -13.17 -20.70 -51.17
CA LEU A 131 -12.19 -21.00 -52.23
C LEU A 131 -11.14 -19.87 -52.30
N GLY A 132 -9.87 -20.25 -52.48
CA GLY A 132 -8.86 -19.37 -53.04
C GLY A 132 -8.81 -19.53 -54.56
N SER A 133 -8.27 -18.49 -55.22
CA SER A 133 -8.08 -18.24 -56.67
C SER A 133 -9.18 -17.38 -57.29
#